data_AF-G2LKZ5-F1
#
_entry.id   AF-G2LKZ5-F1
#
_cell.length_a   1.000
_cell.length_b   1.000
_cell.length_c   1.000
_cell.angle_alpha   90.00
_cell.angle_beta   90.00
_cell.angle_gamma   90.00
#
_symmetry.space_group_name_H-M   'P 1'
#
loop_
_entity.id
_entity.type
_entity.pdbx_description
1 polymer ?
#
loop_
_entity_poly.entity_id
_entity_poly.type
_entity_poly.pdbx_seq_one_letter_code
_entity_poly.pdbx_strand_id
1 'polypeptide(L)'
;MGERRWYLVSYDVRDPKRWRKVYERVKGNAERVQFSVFRMYCTKTDLEQLRFDLAKLMTSEDDLLVIHLCPGCARRVVDTSTKTSWDEERKRIEIL
;
A
#
# COMPACT_ATOMS: atom_id res chain seq x y z
N MET A 1 19.47 7.51 1.86
CA MET A 1 18.24 7.07 1.16
C MET A 1 18.01 5.63 1.56
N GLY A 2 16.88 5.30 2.21
CA GLY A 2 16.63 3.95 2.74
C GLY A 2 16.32 2.93 1.66
N GLU A 3 16.56 1.65 1.95
CA GLU A 3 16.21 0.54 1.05
C GLU A 3 14.68 0.49 0.83
N ARG A 4 14.26 0.34 -0.43
CA ARG A 4 12.86 0.21 -0.82
C ARG A 4 12.46 -1.25 -0.84
N ARG A 5 11.23 -1.52 -0.40
CA ARG A 5 10.69 -2.87 -0.28
C ARG A 5 9.22 -2.87 -0.69
N TRP A 6 8.74 -4.04 -1.09
CA TRP A 6 7.33 -4.23 -1.37
C TRP A 6 6.55 -4.41 -0.08
N TYR A 7 5.43 -3.69 0.04
CA TYR A 7 4.45 -3.87 1.08
C TYR A 7 3.08 -4.11 0.47
N LEU A 8 2.37 -5.12 0.96
CA LEU A 8 0.94 -5.26 0.75
C LEU A 8 0.22 -4.53 1.87
N VAL A 9 -0.67 -3.61 1.52
CA VAL A 9 -1.46 -2.82 2.46
C VAL A 9 -2.92 -3.18 2.23
N SER A 10 -3.59 -3.71 3.26
CA SER A 10 -5.01 -4.02 3.23
C SER A 10 -5.71 -3.29 4.37
N TYR A 11 -6.93 -2.83 4.13
CA TYR A 11 -7.76 -2.21 5.16
C TYR A 11 -9.19 -2.74 5.15
N ASP A 12 -9.84 -2.73 6.31
CA ASP A 12 -11.29 -2.90 6.46
C ASP A 12 -11.83 -1.67 7.18
N VAL A 13 -12.58 -0.81 6.47
CA VAL A 13 -13.10 0.45 7.01
C VAL A 13 -14.61 0.41 6.93
N ARG A 14 -15.27 0.50 8.09
CA ARG A 14 -16.70 0.21 8.22
C ARG A 14 -17.59 1.41 7.88
N ASP A 15 -17.08 2.63 8.07
CA ASP A 15 -17.80 3.86 7.72
C ASP A 15 -17.47 4.35 6.29
N PRO A 16 -18.47 4.56 5.40
CA PRO A 16 -18.25 5.01 4.04
C PRO A 16 -17.57 6.39 3.90
N LYS A 17 -17.74 7.31 4.85
CA LYS A 17 -17.11 8.64 4.80
C LYS A 17 -15.63 8.54 5.18
N ARG A 18 -15.26 7.76 6.20
CA ARG A 18 -13.87 7.46 6.56
C ARG A 18 -13.19 6.65 5.46
N TRP A 19 -13.89 5.67 4.88
CA TRP A 19 -13.39 4.85 3.77
C TRP A 19 -12.91 5.72 2.60
N ARG A 20 -13.68 6.73 2.18
CA ARG A 20 -13.26 7.65 1.12
C ARG A 20 -11.96 8.38 1.46
N LYS A 21 -11.81 8.86 2.69
CA LYS A 21 -10.59 9.54 3.14
C LYS A 21 -9.39 8.60 3.17
N VAL A 22 -9.56 7.39 3.69
CA VAL A 22 -8.53 6.34 3.71
C VAL A 22 -8.11 5.98 2.29
N TYR A 23 -9.07 5.74 1.40
CA TYR A 23 -8.82 5.42 -0.01
C TYR A 23 -8.00 6.50 -0.71
N GLU A 24 -8.41 7.77 -0.62
CA GLU A 24 -7.67 8.88 -1.24
C GLU A 24 -6.25 9.01 -0.67
N ARG A 25 -6.09 8.79 0.64
CA ARG A 25 -4.76 8.84 1.26
C ARG A 25 -3.84 7.72 0.76
N VAL A 26 -4.34 6.49 0.67
CA VAL A 26 -3.56 5.32 0.22
C VAL A 26 -3.24 5.42 -1.27
N LYS A 27 -4.22 5.75 -2.11
CA LYS A 27 -4.07 5.84 -3.57
C LYS A 27 -2.98 6.83 -4.01
N GLY A 28 -2.73 7.89 -3.23
CA GLY A 28 -1.65 8.85 -3.53
C GLY A 28 -0.24 8.24 -3.48
N ASN A 29 -0.04 7.17 -2.72
CA ASN A 29 1.28 6.57 -2.47
C ASN A 29 1.37 5.09 -2.88
N ALA A 30 0.26 4.48 -3.29
CA ALA A 30 0.13 3.04 -3.50
C ALA A 30 -0.65 2.70 -4.77
N GLU A 31 -0.33 1.55 -5.35
CA GLU A 31 -1.07 0.97 -6.46
C GLU A 31 -2.19 0.09 -5.94
N ARG A 32 -3.38 0.25 -6.52
CA ARG A 32 -4.54 -0.55 -6.17
C ARG A 32 -4.46 -1.92 -6.83
N VAL A 33 -4.51 -2.98 -6.01
CA VAL A 33 -4.52 -4.39 -6.46
C VAL A 33 -5.96 -4.92 -6.46
N GLN A 34 -6.68 -4.70 -5.37
CA GLN A 34 -8.12 -5.01 -5.23
C GLN A 34 -8.87 -3.85 -4.58
N PHE A 35 -10.13 -4.05 -4.19
CA PHE A 35 -10.95 -2.95 -3.67
C PHE A 35 -10.33 -2.28 -2.44
N SER A 36 -9.92 -3.08 -1.44
CA SER A 36 -9.26 -2.64 -0.21
C SER A 36 -7.84 -3.18 -0.05
N VAL A 37 -7.23 -3.64 -1.15
CA VAL A 37 -5.86 -4.19 -1.14
C VAL A 37 -5.00 -3.38 -2.10
N PHE A 38 -3.88 -2.90 -1.59
CA PHE A 38 -2.93 -2.02 -2.25
C PHE A 38 -1.53 -2.58 -2.13
N ARG A 39 -0.65 -2.15 -3.03
CA ARG A 39 0.77 -2.45 -2.98
C ARG A 39 1.60 -1.18 -3.05
N MET A 40 2.72 -1.19 -2.34
CA MET A 40 3.63 -0.06 -2.27
C MET A 40 5.07 -0.53 -2.42
N TYR A 41 5.83 0.12 -3.30
CA TYR A 41 7.29 -0.02 -3.35
C TYR A 41 7.94 1.21 -2.73
N CYS A 42 8.20 1.15 -1.42
CA CYS A 42 8.56 2.33 -0.63
C CYS A 42 9.61 2.01 0.44
N THR A 43 10.18 3.06 1.04
CA THR A 43 11.07 2.91 2.19
C THR A 43 10.26 2.65 3.47
N LYS A 44 10.93 2.18 4.53
CA LYS A 44 10.28 2.05 5.84
C LYS A 44 9.70 3.37 6.34
N THR A 45 10.39 4.49 6.11
CA THR A 45 9.92 5.83 6.51
C THR A 45 8.63 6.20 5.78
N ASP A 46 8.54 5.93 4.48
CA ASP A 46 7.33 6.19 3.70
C ASP A 46 6.13 5.38 4.21
N LEU A 47 6.38 4.11 4.59
CA LEU A 47 5.36 3.25 5.18
C LEU A 47 4.89 3.78 6.53
N GLU A 48 5.80 4.17 7.42
CA GLU A 48 5.44 4.72 8.74
C GLU A 48 4.63 6.02 8.60
N GLN A 49 4.98 6.86 7.62
CA GLN A 49 4.19 8.06 7.32
C GLN A 49 2.76 7.70 6.90
N LEU A 50 2.58 6.69 6.03
CA LEU A 50 1.24 6.23 5.67
C LEU A 50 0.49 5.70 6.90
N ARG A 51 1.12 4.85 7.72
CA ARG A 51 0.49 4.30 8.94
C ARG A 51 0.06 5.40 9.90
N PHE A 52 0.90 6.42 10.09
CA PHE A 52 0.58 7.57 10.92
C PHE A 52 -0.62 8.37 10.39
N ASP A 53 -0.69 8.58 9.08
CA ASP A 53 -1.82 9.29 8.48
C ASP A 53 -3.12 8.47 8.57
N LEU A 54 -3.04 7.15 8.37
CA LEU A 54 -4.18 6.27 8.50
C LEU A 54 -4.69 6.19 9.95
N ALA A 55 -3.80 6.20 10.94
CA ALA A 55 -4.19 6.21 12.35
C ALA A 55 -5.02 7.45 12.76
N LYS A 56 -4.93 8.56 12.00
CA LYS A 56 -5.76 9.75 12.21
C LYS A 56 -7.13 9.67 11.52
N LEU A 57 -7.24 8.82 10.50
CA LEU A 57 -8.44 8.69 9.68
C LEU A 57 -9.32 7.51 10.11
N MET A 58 -8.70 6.46 10.61
CA MET A 58 -9.32 5.21 11.05
C MET A 58 -9.72 5.30 12.53
N THR A 59 -10.76 4.56 12.90
CA THR A 59 -11.18 4.39 14.30
C THR A 59 -10.88 2.98 14.80
N SER A 60 -11.21 2.68 16.06
CA SER A 60 -11.02 1.35 16.66
C SER A 60 -11.83 0.23 16.01
N GLU A 61 -12.84 0.58 15.21
CA GLU A 61 -13.65 -0.36 14.43
C GLU A 61 -13.15 -0.48 12.98
N ASP A 62 -11.97 0.01 12.66
CA ASP A 62 -11.38 -0.17 11.34
C ASP A 62 -10.07 -0.96 11.50
N ASP A 63 -9.76 -1.86 10.56
CA ASP A 63 -8.61 -2.77 10.64
C ASP A 63 -7.59 -2.46 9.53
N LEU A 64 -6.29 -2.44 9.87
CA LEU A 64 -5.19 -2.24 8.94
C LEU A 64 -4.22 -3.42 9.01
N LEU A 65 -3.98 -4.07 7.87
CA LEU A 65 -2.99 -5.13 7.71
C LEU A 65 -1.89 -4.67 6.76
N VAL A 66 -0.65 -4.73 7.22
CA VAL A 66 0.54 -4.43 6.40
C VAL A 66 1.45 -5.64 6.40
N ILE A 67 1.76 -6.15 5.21
CA ILE A 67 2.65 -7.30 5.01
C ILE A 67 3.88 -6.83 4.25
N HIS A 68 5.04 -6.94 4.88
CA HIS A 68 6.32 -6.76 4.21
C HIS A 68 6.65 -7.98 3.35
N LEU A 69 6.94 -7.74 2.07
CA LEU A 69 7.31 -8.77 1.10
C LEU A 69 8.81 -8.63 0.77
N CYS A 70 9.59 -9.64 1.14
CA CYS A 70 10.95 -9.75 0.61
C CYS A 70 10.90 -10.04 -0.90
N PRO A 71 12.01 -9.85 -1.65
CA PRO A 71 12.02 -10.08 -3.10
C PRO A 71 11.53 -11.48 -3.51
N GLY A 72 11.87 -12.51 -2.72
CA GLY A 72 11.38 -13.88 -2.96
C GLY A 72 9.88 -14.04 -2.74
N CYS A 73 9.31 -13.39 -1.71
CA CYS A 73 7.87 -13.39 -1.47
C CYS A 73 7.11 -12.62 -2.55
N ALA A 74 7.62 -11.44 -2.95
CA ALA A 74 7.02 -10.62 -4.00
C ALA A 74 6.91 -11.38 -5.33
N ARG A 75 7.97 -12.08 -5.75
CA ARG A 75 7.97 -12.93 -6.96
C ARG A 75 6.98 -14.09 -6.93
N ARG A 76 6.53 -14.51 -5.74
CA ARG A 76 5.56 -15.59 -5.57
C ARG A 76 4.13 -15.10 -5.40
N VAL A 77 3.89 -13.78 -5.42
CA VAL A 77 2.53 -13.25 -5.39
C VAL A 77 1.84 -13.68 -6.67
N VAL A 78 0.75 -14.43 -6.52
CA VAL A 78 -0.14 -14.80 -7.62
C VAL A 78 -1.25 -13.78 -7.67
N ASP A 79 -1.20 -12.91 -8.67
CA ASP A 79 -2.23 -11.93 -8.96
C ASP A 79 -2.87 -12.31 -10.29
N THR A 80 -4.17 -12.61 -10.28
CA THR A 80 -4.93 -12.98 -11.47
C THR A 80 -5.47 -11.76 -12.22
N SER A 81 -5.31 -10.56 -11.66
CA SER A 81 -5.61 -9.33 -12.38
C SER A 81 -4.51 -9.11 -13.42
N THR A 82 -4.91 -8.87 -14.68
CA THR A 82 -4.00 -8.76 -15.84
C THR A 82 -3.13 -7.49 -15.84
N LYS A 83 -2.98 -6.83 -14.68
CA LYS A 83 -2.62 -5.41 -14.62
C LYS A 83 -1.24 -5.14 -14.05
N THR A 84 -0.55 -6.06 -13.35
CA THR A 84 0.70 -5.64 -12.70
C THR A 84 1.66 -6.77 -12.30
N SER A 85 2.95 -6.57 -12.62
CA SER A 85 4.08 -7.40 -12.21
C SER A 85 4.59 -7.00 -10.81
N TRP A 86 5.03 -7.97 -10.01
CA TRP A 86 5.56 -7.81 -8.64
C TRP A 86 7.09 -7.91 -8.56
N ASP A 87 7.73 -8.10 -9.71
CA ASP A 87 9.17 -8.31 -9.87
C ASP A 87 9.92 -7.04 -10.29
N GLU A 88 9.23 -5.99 -10.73
CA GLU A 88 9.86 -4.75 -11.20
C GLU A 88 10.15 -3.77 -10.06
N GLU A 89 11.42 -3.41 -9.89
CA GLU A 89 11.81 -2.22 -9.14
C GLU A 89 11.33 -0.97 -9.88
N ARG A 90 10.30 -0.29 -9.35
CA ARG A 90 9.84 0.95 -9.95
C ARG A 90 10.86 2.07 -9.71
N LYS A 91 11.55 2.47 -10.79
CA LYS A 91 12.23 3.77 -10.85
C LYS A 91 11.18 4.87 -10.71
N ARG A 92 11.39 5.79 -9.77
CA ARG A 92 10.58 7.01 -9.67
C ARG A 92 10.65 7.70 -11.04
N ILE A 93 9.53 8.08 -11.62
CA ILE A 93 9.54 9.08 -12.68
C ILE A 93 10.01 10.37 -11.97
N GLU A 94 11.25 10.77 -12.22
CA GLU A 94 11.69 12.13 -11.94
C GLU A 94 10.92 13.02 -12.91
N ILE A 95 9.88 13.66 -12.40
CA ILE A 95 9.26 14.78 -13.12
C ILE A 95 10.29 15.90 -13.01
N LEU A 96 10.97 16.17 -14.14
CA LEU A 96 11.81 17.36 -14.37
C LEU A 96 10.98 18.63 -14.26
#